data_AF-A0A0S7ZYR0-F1
#
_entry.id   AF-A0A0S7ZYR0-F1
#
_cell.length_a   1.000
_cell.length_b   1.000
_cell.length_c   1.000
_cell.angle_alpha   90.00
_cell.angle_beta   90.00
_cell.angle_gamma   90.00
#
_symmetry.space_group_name_H-M   'P 1'
#
loop_
_entity.id
_entity.type
_entity.pdbx_description
1 polymer ?
#
loop_
_entity_poly.entity_id
_entity_poly.type
_entity_poly.pdbx_seq_one_letter_code
_entity_poly.pdbx_strand_id
1 'polypeptide(L)' 'GEFPLGQQAWGPRGGIVLPDGAPDRWRNVLTGEELHVAPGNRRRALPLHAVFRHFPVALLASVAT' A
#
# COMPACT_ATOMS: atom_id res chain seq x y z
N GLY A 1 -8.80 -17.89 11.73
CA GLY A 1 -7.93 -17.10 10.85
C GLY A 1 -8.79 -16.06 10.16
N GLU A 2 -8.28 -14.85 9.99
CA GLU A 2 -8.97 -13.79 9.26
C GLU A 2 -8.48 -13.75 7.81
N PHE A 3 -9.39 -13.58 6.85
CA PHE A 3 -8.98 -13.45 5.44
C PHE A 3 -8.24 -12.11 5.26
N PRO A 4 -7.01 -12.10 4.69
CA PRO A 4 -6.09 -10.97 4.86
C PRO A 4 -6.39 -9.83 3.87
N LEU A 5 -7.63 -9.36 3.84
CA LEU A 5 -8.07 -8.24 3.01
C LEU A 5 -8.52 -7.04 3.84
N GLY A 6 -8.19 -5.86 3.33
CA GLY A 6 -8.72 -4.60 3.82
C GLY A 6 -8.41 -4.29 5.28
N GLN A 7 -9.17 -3.36 5.84
CA GLN A 7 -8.92 -2.81 7.17
C GLN A 7 -9.22 -3.82 8.29
N GLN A 8 -10.11 -4.77 8.07
CA GLN A 8 -10.48 -5.75 9.08
C GLN A 8 -9.25 -6.56 9.53
N ALA A 9 -8.49 -7.08 8.55
CA ALA A 9 -7.28 -7.85 8.81
C ALA A 9 -6.04 -7.00 9.13
N TRP A 10 -5.89 -5.84 8.50
CA TRP A 10 -4.63 -5.06 8.54
C TRP A 10 -4.69 -3.82 9.42
N GLY A 11 -5.87 -3.46 9.92
CA GLY A 11 -6.12 -2.27 10.70
C GLY A 11 -5.92 -0.95 9.93
N PRO A 12 -6.28 0.18 10.56
CA PRO A 12 -6.19 1.50 9.92
C PRO A 12 -4.75 2.04 9.84
N ARG A 13 -3.81 1.50 10.62
CA ARG A 13 -2.46 2.08 10.81
C ARG A 13 -1.32 1.22 10.29
N GLY A 14 -1.58 -0.04 9.91
CA GLY A 14 -0.55 -0.92 9.36
C GLY A 14 -0.06 -0.42 8.00
N GLY A 15 1.26 -0.47 7.77
CA GLY A 15 1.84 0.01 6.52
C GLY A 15 3.19 -0.62 6.18
N ILE A 16 3.48 -0.66 4.88
CA ILE A 16 4.80 -1.02 4.33
C ILE A 16 5.64 0.24 4.36
N VAL A 17 6.69 0.25 5.19
CA VAL A 17 7.65 1.35 5.24
C VAL A 17 8.49 1.35 3.98
N LEU A 18 8.56 2.49 3.31
CA LEU A 18 9.37 2.68 2.11
C LEU A 18 10.75 3.23 2.49
N PRO A 19 11.82 2.81 1.78
CA PRO A 19 13.12 3.42 1.94
C PRO A 19 13.12 4.87 1.40
N ASP A 20 14.15 5.62 1.77
CA ASP A 20 14.38 6.96 1.23
C ASP A 20 14.58 6.88 -0.30
N GLY A 21 14.06 7.89 -1.01
CA GLY A 21 14.11 7.95 -2.48
C GLY A 21 13.09 7.07 -3.22
N ALA A 22 12.30 6.24 -2.52
CA ALA A 22 11.21 5.50 -3.14
C ALA A 22 10.13 6.44 -3.73
N PRO A 23 9.36 6.06 -4.76
CA PRO A 23 8.24 6.85 -5.30
C PRO A 23 7.13 7.15 -4.29
N ASP A 24 6.42 8.27 -4.46
CA ASP A 24 5.20 8.59 -3.70
C ASP A 24 3.92 7.96 -4.27
N ARG A 25 3.98 7.57 -5.54
CA ARG A 25 2.87 6.96 -6.28
C ARG A 25 3.25 5.58 -6.79
N TRP A 26 2.37 4.62 -6.54
CA TRP A 26 2.54 3.23 -6.90
C TRP A 26 1.30 2.74 -7.61
N ARG A 27 1.46 1.95 -8.67
CA ARG A 27 0.36 1.26 -9.30
C ARG A 27 0.39 -0.21 -8.90
N ASN A 28 -0.73 -0.73 -8.43
CA ASN A 28 -0.92 -2.17 -8.34
C ASN A 28 -1.19 -2.71 -9.75
N VAL A 29 -0.24 -3.45 -10.32
CA VAL A 29 -0.32 -4.00 -11.68
C VAL A 29 -1.48 -4.99 -11.82
N LEU A 30 -1.88 -5.65 -10.73
CA LEU A 30 -2.95 -6.65 -10.74
C LEU A 30 -4.35 -6.03 -10.78
N THR A 31 -4.53 -4.83 -10.21
CA THR A 31 -5.85 -4.16 -10.12
C THR A 31 -5.93 -2.88 -10.95
N GLY A 32 -4.79 -2.33 -11.38
CA GLY A 32 -4.71 -1.01 -12.01
C GLY A 32 -4.82 0.17 -11.04
N GLU A 33 -5.11 -0.08 -9.76
CA GLU A 33 -5.29 0.98 -8.76
C GLU A 33 -3.98 1.72 -8.46
N GLU A 34 -4.08 3.02 -8.23
CA GLU A 34 -2.98 3.84 -7.75
C GLU A 34 -3.05 4.00 -6.23
N LEU A 35 -1.90 3.81 -5.58
CA LEU A 35 -1.70 3.90 -4.15
C LEU A 35 -0.76 5.06 -3.86
N HIS A 36 -1.13 5.84 -2.86
CA HIS A 36 -0.36 6.99 -2.40
C HIS A 36 0.28 6.70 -1.05
N VAL A 37 1.50 7.21 -0.87
CA VAL A 37 2.15 7.24 0.44
C VAL A 37 1.30 8.09 1.39
N ALA A 38 0.97 7.54 2.55
CA ALA A 38 0.11 8.23 3.52
C ALA A 38 0.83 9.48 4.09
N PRO A 39 0.22 10.67 4.02
CA PRO A 39 0.77 11.87 4.65
C PRO A 39 0.66 11.76 6.19
N GLY A 40 1.70 12.20 6.91
CA GLY A 40 1.61 12.44 8.36
C GLY A 40 2.39 11.48 9.27
N ASN A 41 3.01 10.43 8.74
CA ASN A 41 3.94 9.62 9.54
C ASN A 41 5.37 10.11 9.32
N ARG A 42 6.22 10.12 10.37
CA ARG A 42 7.67 10.38 10.25
C ARG A 42 8.37 9.44 9.25
N ARG A 43 7.69 8.37 8.81
CA ARG A 43 8.15 7.37 7.85
C ARG A 43 7.15 7.27 6.71
N ARG A 44 7.63 7.36 5.48
CA ARG A 44 6.86 7.17 4.25
C ARG A 44 6.39 5.72 4.19
N ALA A 45 5.08 5.49 4.12
CA ALA A 45 4.51 4.15 4.09
C ALA A 45 3.26 4.03 3.21
N LEU A 46 3.08 2.85 2.62
CA LEU A 46 1.85 2.45 1.94
C LEU A 46 0.91 1.72 2.92
N PRO A 47 -0.36 2.11 3.07
CA PRO A 47 -1.28 1.44 3.99
C PRO A 47 -1.56 -0.01 3.56
N LEU A 48 -1.35 -0.97 4.46
CA LEU A 48 -1.53 -2.39 4.16
C LEU A 48 -2.98 -2.72 3.77
N HIS A 49 -3.95 -2.09 4.42
CA HIS A 49 -5.37 -2.26 4.09
C HIS A 49 -5.72 -1.76 2.67
N ALA A 50 -4.95 -0.81 2.13
CA ALA A 50 -5.13 -0.32 0.77
C ALA A 50 -4.41 -1.24 -0.24
N VAL A 51 -3.19 -1.69 0.10
CA VAL A 51 -2.40 -2.62 -0.72
C VAL A 51 -3.13 -3.95 -0.91
N PHE A 52 -3.74 -4.49 0.14
CA PHE A 52 -4.47 -5.76 0.14
C PHE A 52 -5.98 -5.56 0.14
N ARG A 53 -6.49 -4.56 -0.60
CA ARG A 53 -7.93 -4.30 -0.67
C ARG A 53 -8.71 -5.40 -1.38
N HIS A 54 -8.18 -5.87 -2.51
CA HIS A 54 -8.86 -6.79 -3.42
C HIS A 54 -8.28 -8.21 -3.40
N PHE A 55 -6.96 -8.32 -3.25
CA PHE A 55 -6.24 -9.58 -3.27
C PHE A 55 -5.28 -9.66 -2.08
N PRO A 56 -5.01 -10.88 -1.55
CA PRO A 56 -4.03 -11.09 -0.49
C PRO A 56 -2.57 -10.96 -0.99
N VAL A 57 -2.39 -10.39 -2.17
CA VAL A 57 -1.12 -10.17 -2.86
C VAL A 57 -1.25 -8.90 -3.71
N ALA A 58 -0.14 -8.18 -3.89
CA ALA A 58 -0.06 -7.03 -4.77
C ALA A 58 1.27 -7.05 -5.52
N LEU A 59 1.26 -6.57 -6.76
CA LEU A 59 2.47 -6.30 -7.55
C LEU A 59 2.55 -4.78 -7.75
N LEU A 60 3.49 -4.12 -7.07
CA LEU A 60 3.58 -2.67 -7.07
C LEU A 60 4.67 -2.20 -8.04
N ALA A 61 4.28 -1.35 -8.99
CA ALA A 61 5.19 -0.65 -9.88
C ALA A 61 5.21 0.84 -9.57
N SER A 62 6.38 1.47 -9.69
CA SER A 62 6.49 2.93 -9.59
C SER A 62 5.73 3.59 -10.74
N VAL A 63 4.94 4.61 -10.45
CA VAL A 63 4.42 5.49 -11.50
C VAL A 63 5.46 6.58 -11.75
N ALA A 64 6.12 6.53 -12.91
CA ALA A 64 7.04 7.58 -13.31
C ALA A 64 6.30 8.93 -13.36
N THR A 65 6.93 9.97 -12.83
CA THR A 65 6.41 11.35 -12.86
C THR A 65 6.63 11.96 -14.22
#